data_AF-A0A6A5KAS1-F1
#
_entry.id   AF-A0A6A5KAS1-F1
#
_cell.length_a   1.000
_cell.length_b   1.000
_cell.length_c   1.000
_cell.angle_alpha   90.00
_cell.angle_beta   90.00
_cell.angle_gamma   90.00
#
_symmetry.space_group_name_H-M   'P 1'
#
loop_
_entity.id
_entity.type
_entity.pdbx_description
1 polymer ?
#
loop_
_entity_poly.entity_id
_entity_poly.type
_entity_poly.pdbx_seq_one_letter_code
_entity_poly.pdbx_strand_id
1 'polypeptide(L)'
;MSLYTLFSAGMLAHLASAYTVINVKPFMEKNIDPIVYPGSFDKSHLHTFYGSDAVTANTKSSAELQAGCTSAENPNDLSVYWTPTLLYTPDGGKTYNPVPVMRFSAYYNLGEAPAEVAIPQDVRMVAGVASAKTEAEKDPNAKVEWFCEGDPFRGLDANGFPTQGCSTHLQTLLYFPSCVNTETLETAYKSRSHGTMNWCPAGMKAMPQLRFSIRYDLRKVLPNGWSGTAPVKLASGNAFSSHGDFINGWTTDAAENMVATTRDKRKFEGVNGKLGAYKAGTTCKSADADPSHGVSDYAQSVAAMSKRSLSAWGWETRSRLARLAHGA
;
A
#
# COMPACT_ATOMS: atom_id res chain seq x y z
N MET A 1 -43.57 -47.99 0.09
CA MET A 1 -42.23 -48.09 0.70
C MET A 1 -41.41 -46.92 0.19
N SER A 2 -41.01 -46.06 1.13
CA SER A 2 -40.30 -44.80 0.90
C SER A 2 -38.84 -45.07 0.54
N LEU A 3 -38.28 -44.34 -0.43
CA LEU A 3 -36.84 -44.17 -0.53
C LEU A 3 -36.56 -42.69 -0.79
N TYR A 4 -36.10 -42.02 0.27
CA TYR A 4 -35.70 -40.63 0.30
C TYR A 4 -34.48 -40.40 -0.61
N THR A 5 -34.61 -39.52 -1.59
CA THR A 5 -33.48 -38.94 -2.30
C THR A 5 -32.81 -37.93 -1.36
N LEU A 6 -31.69 -38.33 -0.75
CA LEU A 6 -30.80 -37.42 -0.02
C LEU A 6 -30.19 -36.40 -1.00
N PHE A 7 -30.69 -35.17 -0.95
CA PHE A 7 -29.93 -34.02 -1.46
C PHE A 7 -28.71 -33.83 -0.55
N SER A 8 -27.55 -34.30 -1.00
CA SER A 8 -26.28 -33.89 -0.43
C SER A 8 -26.07 -32.41 -0.77
N ALA A 9 -26.42 -31.53 0.15
CA ALA A 9 -26.00 -30.14 0.14
C ALA A 9 -24.46 -30.12 0.21
N GLY A 10 -23.82 -29.96 -0.94
CA GLY A 10 -22.38 -29.75 -1.02
C GLY A 10 -22.05 -28.44 -0.31
N MET A 11 -21.44 -28.55 0.86
CA MET A 11 -20.76 -27.45 1.52
C MET A 11 -19.69 -26.95 0.54
N LEU A 12 -19.88 -25.76 -0.04
CA LEU A 12 -18.82 -25.05 -0.73
C LEU A 12 -17.74 -24.73 0.30
N ALA A 13 -16.77 -25.62 0.43
CA ALA A 13 -15.56 -25.36 1.19
C ALA A 13 -14.88 -24.16 0.54
N HIS A 14 -14.87 -23.03 1.24
CA HIS A 14 -14.08 -21.87 0.87
C HIS A 14 -12.63 -22.34 0.69
N LEU A 15 -12.13 -22.17 -0.54
CA LEU A 15 -10.77 -22.52 -0.94
C LEU A 15 -9.79 -21.76 -0.04
N ALA A 16 -9.21 -22.44 0.94
CA ALA A 16 -8.18 -21.89 1.80
C ALA A 16 -6.80 -22.06 1.14
N SER A 17 -6.17 -20.93 0.84
CA SER A 17 -4.78 -20.85 0.35
C SER A 17 -3.78 -20.95 1.53
N ALA A 18 -2.52 -21.29 1.27
CA ALA A 18 -1.40 -21.15 2.20
C ALA A 18 -0.73 -19.83 1.95
N TYR A 19 -0.42 -19.18 3.05
CA TYR A 19 0.15 -17.86 3.12
C TYR A 19 0.39 -17.61 4.60
N THR A 20 1.34 -16.75 4.91
CA THR A 20 1.29 -16.03 6.19
C THR A 20 0.55 -14.72 5.96
N VAL A 21 -0.17 -14.26 6.98
CA VAL A 21 -0.87 -12.98 6.97
C VAL A 21 -0.56 -12.27 8.28
N ILE A 22 -0.12 -11.03 8.17
CA ILE A 22 0.17 -10.18 9.32
C ILE A 22 -0.81 -9.01 9.29
N ASN A 23 -1.59 -8.83 10.36
CA ASN A 23 -2.32 -7.59 10.55
C ASN A 23 -1.38 -6.51 11.09
N VAL A 24 -1.41 -5.34 10.46
CA VAL A 24 -0.58 -4.20 10.83
C VAL A 24 -1.48 -2.99 11.03
N LYS A 25 -1.34 -2.30 12.17
CA LYS A 25 -2.20 -1.16 12.49
C LYS A 25 -1.64 0.10 11.82
N PRO A 26 -2.50 1.01 11.31
CA PRO A 26 -2.02 2.33 10.90
C PRO A 26 -1.51 3.07 12.13
N PHE A 27 -0.43 3.83 11.99
CA PHE A 27 0.12 4.64 13.09
C PHE A 27 0.40 6.10 12.72
N MET A 28 0.47 6.41 11.42
CA MET A 28 0.81 7.75 10.93
C MET A 28 0.18 8.02 9.57
N GLU A 29 -0.28 9.25 9.36
CA GLU A 29 -0.59 9.80 8.04
C GLU A 29 0.36 10.95 7.76
N LYS A 30 1.07 10.92 6.63
CA LYS A 30 2.12 11.90 6.35
C LYS A 30 2.49 12.02 4.89
N ASN A 31 2.87 13.22 4.46
CA ASN A 31 3.23 13.51 3.08
C ASN A 31 4.73 13.27 2.77
N ILE A 32 5.24 12.11 3.17
CA ILE A 32 6.60 11.67 2.88
C ILE A 32 6.57 10.44 1.98
N ASP A 33 7.62 10.24 1.20
CA ASP A 33 7.84 9.04 0.41
C ASP A 33 9.34 8.73 0.36
N PRO A 34 9.83 7.82 1.22
CA PRO A 34 11.26 7.55 1.32
C PRO A 34 11.85 6.83 0.09
N ILE A 35 11.01 6.26 -0.78
CA ILE A 35 11.46 5.56 -1.99
C ILE A 35 11.48 6.50 -3.19
N VAL A 36 10.35 7.17 -3.47
CA VAL A 36 10.16 7.98 -4.68
C VAL A 36 10.68 9.40 -4.52
N TYR A 37 10.51 9.99 -3.33
CA TYR A 37 10.90 11.38 -3.04
C TYR A 37 11.68 11.51 -1.73
N PRO A 38 12.84 10.83 -1.60
CA PRO A 38 13.62 10.83 -0.37
C PRO A 38 13.95 12.26 0.07
N GLY A 39 13.74 12.53 1.36
CA GLY A 39 13.99 13.81 2.02
C GLY A 39 13.07 14.97 1.61
N SER A 40 12.07 14.73 0.74
CA SER A 40 11.17 15.78 0.25
C SER A 40 9.84 15.78 1.01
N PHE A 41 9.40 16.97 1.42
CA PHE A 41 8.13 17.18 2.14
C PHE A 41 7.11 18.00 1.32
N ASP A 42 7.44 18.32 0.07
CA ASP A 42 6.66 19.15 -0.85
C ASP A 42 6.40 18.46 -2.20
N LYS A 43 6.70 17.16 -2.32
CA LYS A 43 6.52 16.38 -3.56
C LYS A 43 5.58 15.20 -3.42
N SER A 44 5.55 14.60 -2.23
CA SER A 44 4.73 13.44 -1.95
C SER A 44 3.32 13.86 -1.51
N HIS A 45 2.30 13.12 -1.96
CA HIS A 45 0.95 13.21 -1.43
C HIS A 45 0.85 12.54 -0.05
N LEU A 46 -0.29 12.71 0.62
CA LEU A 46 -0.52 12.12 1.92
C LEU A 46 -0.60 10.58 1.85
N HIS A 47 0.25 9.88 2.58
CA HIS A 47 0.24 8.44 2.72
C HIS A 47 -0.24 8.01 4.10
N THR A 48 -0.90 6.86 4.19
CA THR A 48 -1.15 6.14 5.45
C THR A 48 -0.05 5.11 5.66
N PHE A 49 0.66 5.20 6.79
CA PHE A 49 1.78 4.33 7.16
C PHE A 49 1.37 3.26 8.18
N TYR A 50 1.94 2.07 7.98
CA TYR A 50 1.79 0.87 8.78
C TYR A 50 3.18 0.27 9.05
N GLY A 51 3.35 -0.45 10.16
CA GLY A 51 4.56 -1.20 10.45
C GLY A 51 5.50 -0.46 11.39
N SER A 52 6.79 -0.44 11.08
CA SER A 52 7.82 0.22 11.90
C SER A 52 7.69 1.74 11.89
N ASP A 53 7.80 2.30 13.09
CA ASP A 53 7.66 3.72 13.36
C ASP A 53 8.96 4.51 13.16
N ALA A 54 10.09 3.82 12.97
CA ALA A 54 11.38 4.43 12.63
C ALA A 54 11.44 4.98 11.18
N VAL A 55 10.35 4.87 10.42
CA VAL A 55 10.25 5.48 9.10
C VAL A 55 10.29 7.00 9.19
N THR A 56 11.14 7.60 8.37
CA THR A 56 11.25 9.03 8.11
C THR A 56 11.34 9.25 6.60
N ALA A 57 11.32 10.51 6.15
CA ALA A 57 11.48 10.82 4.73
C ALA A 57 12.78 10.28 4.08
N ASN A 58 13.78 9.85 4.87
CA ASN A 58 15.08 9.39 4.38
C ASN A 58 15.38 7.91 4.64
N THR A 59 14.44 7.17 5.25
CA THR A 59 14.67 5.77 5.61
C THR A 59 14.93 4.91 4.37
N LYS A 60 15.98 4.10 4.41
CA LYS A 60 16.46 3.34 3.25
C LYS A 60 16.78 1.87 3.53
N SER A 61 16.95 1.50 4.79
CA SER A 61 17.46 0.19 5.18
C SER A 61 16.57 -0.55 6.17
N SER A 62 16.69 -1.88 6.16
CA SER A 62 16.07 -2.75 7.16
C SER A 62 16.59 -2.47 8.56
N ALA A 63 17.88 -2.14 8.69
CA ALA A 63 18.50 -1.86 9.98
C ALA A 63 17.89 -0.64 10.69
N GLU A 64 17.61 0.44 9.94
CA GLU A 64 16.91 1.62 10.48
C GLU A 64 15.52 1.24 11.00
N LEU A 65 14.75 0.49 10.22
CA LEU A 65 13.41 0.06 10.61
C LEU A 65 13.41 -0.89 11.81
N GLN A 66 14.41 -1.77 11.89
CA GLN A 66 14.57 -2.73 12.99
C GLN A 66 14.98 -2.09 14.31
N ALA A 67 15.42 -0.82 14.30
CA ALA A 67 15.68 -0.04 15.50
C ALA A 67 14.42 0.58 16.11
N GLY A 68 13.29 0.55 15.39
CA GLY A 68 12.02 1.14 15.81
C GLY A 68 11.06 0.16 16.49
N CYS A 69 9.83 0.65 16.65
CA CYS A 69 8.68 -0.06 17.15
C CYS A 69 7.74 -0.43 16.02
N THR A 70 7.32 -1.70 15.94
CA THR A 70 6.35 -2.13 14.94
C THR A 70 4.92 -2.07 15.46
N SER A 71 3.99 -1.64 14.60
CA SER A 71 2.55 -1.73 14.80
C SER A 71 1.95 -3.05 14.29
N ALA A 72 2.80 -3.97 13.82
CA ALA A 72 2.42 -5.31 13.39
C ALA A 72 2.07 -6.22 14.58
N GLU A 73 1.17 -7.19 14.37
CA GLU A 73 0.89 -8.21 15.38
C GLU A 73 2.04 -9.24 15.53
N ASN A 74 2.93 -9.33 14.54
CA ASN A 74 4.14 -10.14 14.61
C ASN A 74 5.34 -9.25 15.00
N PRO A 75 5.98 -9.48 16.16
CA PRO A 75 7.10 -8.64 16.59
C PRO A 75 8.33 -8.73 15.68
N ASN A 76 8.43 -9.76 14.84
CA ASN A 76 9.53 -9.91 13.89
C ASN A 76 9.33 -9.15 12.58
N ASP A 77 8.13 -8.59 12.35
CA ASP A 77 7.84 -7.74 11.20
C ASP A 77 8.02 -6.27 11.56
N LEU A 78 9.24 -5.76 11.41
CA LEU A 78 9.54 -4.34 11.51
C LEU A 78 9.57 -3.68 10.12
N SER A 79 8.96 -4.28 9.11
CA SER A 79 8.84 -3.62 7.81
C SER A 79 7.97 -2.38 7.92
N VAL A 80 8.12 -1.45 6.99
CA VAL A 80 7.19 -0.34 6.83
C VAL A 80 6.43 -0.50 5.52
N TYR A 81 5.13 -0.23 5.58
CA TYR A 81 4.20 -0.30 4.47
C TYR A 81 3.46 1.02 4.38
N TRP A 82 3.23 1.53 3.18
CA TRP A 82 2.35 2.68 3.02
C TRP A 82 1.59 2.65 1.71
N THR A 83 0.47 3.36 1.69
CA THR A 83 -0.38 3.57 0.51
C THR A 83 -0.91 5.00 0.50
N PRO A 84 -1.33 5.55 -0.65
CA PRO A 84 -2.05 6.81 -0.67
C PRO A 84 -3.23 6.77 0.29
N THR A 85 -3.39 7.82 1.07
CA THR A 85 -4.50 7.90 2.02
C THR A 85 -5.80 7.89 1.24
N LEU A 86 -6.72 6.97 1.56
CA LEU A 86 -8.08 7.01 1.04
C LEU A 86 -8.84 8.12 1.77
N LEU A 87 -9.45 9.01 1.00
CA LEU A 87 -10.16 10.18 1.47
C LEU A 87 -11.63 10.09 1.09
N TYR A 88 -12.53 10.57 1.94
CA TYR A 88 -13.93 10.78 1.60
C TYR A 88 -14.29 12.27 1.63
N THR A 89 -15.35 12.64 0.92
CA THR A 89 -15.92 13.98 0.96
C THR A 89 -17.39 13.95 1.38
N PRO A 90 -17.78 14.66 2.45
CA PRO A 90 -19.19 14.78 2.87
C PRO A 90 -19.92 15.94 2.17
N ASP A 91 -19.21 16.83 1.48
CA ASP A 91 -19.71 18.13 1.01
C ASP A 91 -19.55 18.34 -0.51
N GLY A 92 -19.48 17.24 -1.26
CA GLY A 92 -19.40 17.27 -2.72
C GLY A 92 -18.04 17.73 -3.26
N GLY A 93 -16.96 17.48 -2.50
CA GLY A 93 -15.59 17.70 -2.91
C GLY A 93 -14.95 19.00 -2.42
N LYS A 94 -15.60 19.74 -1.50
CA LYS A 94 -15.00 20.96 -0.92
C LYS A 94 -13.98 20.62 0.16
N THR A 95 -14.25 19.58 0.94
CA THR A 95 -13.33 19.03 1.94
C THR A 95 -13.14 17.53 1.75
N TYR A 96 -11.97 17.06 2.16
CA TYR A 96 -11.58 15.66 2.11
C TYR A 96 -10.93 15.26 3.43
N ASN A 97 -11.41 14.17 4.02
CA ASN A 97 -10.87 13.63 5.27
C ASN A 97 -10.48 12.16 5.08
N PRO A 98 -9.48 11.65 5.81
CA PRO A 98 -9.12 10.23 5.78
C PRO A 98 -10.29 9.31 6.10
N VAL A 99 -10.44 8.25 5.32
CA VAL A 99 -11.41 7.18 5.60
C VAL A 99 -10.83 6.28 6.70
N PRO A 100 -11.60 5.94 7.75
CA PRO A 100 -11.14 5.03 8.78
C PRO A 100 -10.71 3.67 8.21
N VAL A 101 -9.45 3.32 8.43
CA VAL A 101 -8.94 1.98 8.11
C VAL A 101 -9.48 1.01 9.15
N MET A 102 -10.23 0.01 8.70
CA MET A 102 -10.70 -1.09 9.56
C MET A 102 -9.57 -2.09 9.79
N ARG A 103 -8.87 -2.46 8.71
CA ARG A 103 -7.79 -3.45 8.78
C ARG A 103 -6.88 -3.33 7.56
N PHE A 104 -5.58 -3.28 7.83
CA PHE A 104 -4.54 -3.58 6.85
C PHE A 104 -3.95 -4.95 7.16
N SER A 105 -3.83 -5.78 6.13
CA SER A 105 -3.21 -7.08 6.22
C SER A 105 -2.14 -7.23 5.13
N ALA A 106 -0.90 -7.50 5.53
CA ALA A 106 0.18 -7.92 4.66
C ALA A 106 0.12 -9.43 4.47
N TYR A 107 -0.19 -9.88 3.26
CA TYR A 107 -0.18 -11.29 2.90
C TYR A 107 1.16 -11.60 2.24
N TYR A 108 1.83 -12.65 2.70
CA TYR A 108 2.98 -13.22 2.03
C TYR A 108 2.59 -14.59 1.53
N ASN A 109 2.41 -14.69 0.22
CA ASN A 109 1.93 -15.89 -0.42
C ASN A 109 2.93 -16.41 -1.45
N LEU A 110 2.59 -17.61 -1.91
CA LEU A 110 3.37 -18.42 -2.81
C LEU A 110 3.46 -17.89 -4.25
N GLY A 111 2.72 -16.83 -4.58
CA GLY A 111 2.42 -16.50 -5.98
C GLY A 111 2.18 -17.78 -6.79
N GLU A 112 2.94 -17.93 -7.87
CA GLU A 112 2.81 -19.07 -8.77
C GLU A 112 3.81 -20.22 -8.51
N ALA A 113 4.96 -19.97 -7.86
CA ALA A 113 5.99 -20.97 -7.53
C ALA A 113 6.67 -20.68 -6.18
N PRO A 114 7.17 -21.71 -5.45
CA PRO A 114 7.87 -21.57 -4.16
C PRO A 114 8.92 -20.46 -4.14
N ALA A 115 9.06 -19.80 -2.99
CA ALA A 115 10.19 -18.90 -2.78
C ALA A 115 11.48 -19.71 -2.74
N GLU A 116 12.49 -19.23 -3.46
CA GLU A 116 13.86 -19.77 -3.46
C GLU A 116 14.72 -19.07 -2.40
N VAL A 117 14.40 -17.81 -2.10
CA VAL A 117 15.11 -16.96 -1.14
C VAL A 117 14.12 -16.22 -0.24
N ALA A 118 14.56 -15.83 0.95
CA ALA A 118 13.84 -14.87 1.79
C ALA A 118 13.76 -13.51 1.07
N ILE A 119 12.85 -12.64 1.49
CA ILE A 119 12.89 -11.23 1.07
C ILE A 119 14.21 -10.65 1.60
N PRO A 120 15.17 -10.25 0.72
CA PRO A 120 16.46 -9.77 1.18
C PRO A 120 16.32 -8.51 2.03
N GLN A 121 17.25 -8.30 2.96
CA GLN A 121 17.36 -7.03 3.68
C GLN A 121 17.55 -5.89 2.68
N ASP A 122 17.08 -4.70 3.05
CA ASP A 122 17.14 -3.45 2.28
C ASP A 122 16.35 -3.45 0.95
N VAL A 123 15.59 -4.52 0.65
CA VAL A 123 14.65 -4.50 -0.48
C VAL A 123 13.58 -3.45 -0.25
N ARG A 124 13.39 -2.65 -1.30
CA ARG A 124 12.38 -1.59 -1.39
C ARG A 124 11.57 -1.83 -2.65
N MET A 125 10.25 -1.73 -2.54
CA MET A 125 9.36 -1.98 -3.67
C MET A 125 8.27 -0.93 -3.72
N VAL A 126 7.90 -0.57 -4.95
CA VAL A 126 6.69 0.18 -5.28
C VAL A 126 5.87 -0.70 -6.22
N ALA A 127 4.58 -0.84 -5.95
CA ALA A 127 3.64 -1.56 -6.79
C ALA A 127 2.48 -0.65 -7.17
N GLY A 128 2.07 -0.63 -8.44
CA GLY A 128 1.08 0.31 -8.98
C GLY A 128 1.73 1.56 -9.58
N VAL A 129 0.89 2.50 -10.04
CA VAL A 129 1.34 3.68 -10.79
C VAL A 129 0.66 4.93 -10.25
N ALA A 130 1.38 5.74 -9.47
CA ALA A 130 0.83 6.93 -8.81
C ALA A 130 0.26 7.99 -9.77
N SER A 131 0.77 8.05 -11.01
CA SER A 131 0.32 9.03 -12.01
C SER A 131 -0.86 8.55 -12.86
N ALA A 132 -1.30 7.31 -12.72
CA ALA A 132 -2.35 6.73 -13.56
C ALA A 132 -3.70 7.40 -13.29
N LYS A 133 -4.37 7.82 -14.37
CA LYS A 133 -5.67 8.49 -14.38
C LYS A 133 -6.76 7.64 -15.01
N THR A 134 -6.38 6.59 -15.74
CA THR A 134 -7.29 5.71 -16.47
C THR A 134 -6.93 4.25 -16.25
N GLU A 135 -7.87 3.34 -16.51
CA GLU A 135 -7.64 1.89 -16.40
C GLU A 135 -6.44 1.40 -17.23
N ALA A 136 -6.24 1.97 -18.42
CA ALA A 136 -5.18 1.60 -19.35
C ALA A 136 -3.78 2.05 -18.90
N GLU A 137 -3.69 3.03 -17.98
CA GLU A 137 -2.42 3.55 -17.44
C GLU A 137 -1.93 2.77 -16.21
N LYS A 138 -2.75 1.85 -15.67
CA LYS A 138 -2.34 1.00 -14.54
C LYS A 138 -1.26 0.00 -14.96
N ASP A 139 -0.45 -0.40 -13.98
CA ASP A 139 0.33 -1.64 -14.10
C ASP A 139 -0.60 -2.85 -13.88
N PRO A 140 -0.86 -3.68 -14.90
CA PRO A 140 -1.72 -4.85 -14.75
C PRO A 140 -1.10 -5.90 -13.80
N ASN A 141 0.22 -5.89 -13.59
CA ASN A 141 0.88 -6.86 -12.71
C ASN A 141 0.66 -6.56 -11.23
N ALA A 142 0.45 -5.29 -10.88
CA ALA A 142 0.06 -4.89 -9.52
C ALA A 142 -1.35 -5.37 -9.14
N LYS A 143 -2.17 -5.79 -10.14
CA LYS A 143 -3.51 -6.37 -9.98
C LYS A 143 -4.36 -5.59 -8.96
N VAL A 144 -4.36 -4.27 -9.10
CA VAL A 144 -5.10 -3.38 -8.21
C VAL A 144 -6.59 -3.57 -8.42
N GLU A 145 -7.29 -3.89 -7.34
CA GLU A 145 -8.74 -4.06 -7.33
C GLU A 145 -9.38 -3.21 -6.23
N TRP A 146 -10.60 -2.73 -6.50
CA TRP A 146 -11.46 -2.07 -5.53
C TRP A 146 -12.85 -2.71 -5.58
N PHE A 147 -13.33 -3.20 -4.45
CA PHE A 147 -14.61 -3.89 -4.37
C PHE A 147 -15.21 -3.80 -2.97
N CYS A 148 -16.51 -4.09 -2.85
CA CYS A 148 -17.18 -4.18 -1.57
C CYS A 148 -17.04 -5.60 -1.01
N GLU A 149 -16.48 -5.74 0.19
CA GLU A 149 -16.34 -7.03 0.85
C GLU A 149 -17.70 -7.68 1.10
N GLY A 150 -17.86 -8.93 0.66
CA GLY A 150 -19.08 -9.72 0.89
C GLY A 150 -20.28 -9.35 0.02
N ASP A 151 -20.18 -8.29 -0.78
CA ASP A 151 -21.24 -7.89 -1.69
C ASP A 151 -21.06 -8.54 -3.07
N PRO A 152 -22.16 -8.80 -3.82
CA PRO A 152 -22.06 -9.09 -5.24
C PRO A 152 -21.28 -8.00 -5.98
N PHE A 153 -20.59 -8.37 -7.07
CA PHE A 153 -19.88 -7.39 -7.88
C PHE A 153 -20.83 -6.27 -8.33
N ARG A 154 -20.40 -5.03 -8.06
CA ARG A 154 -21.08 -3.81 -8.49
C ARG A 154 -20.16 -3.14 -9.51
N GLY A 155 -20.72 -2.57 -10.57
CA GLY A 155 -19.94 -1.84 -11.57
C GLY A 155 -19.10 -0.75 -10.92
N LEU A 156 -17.95 -0.43 -11.54
CA LEU A 156 -17.09 0.66 -11.12
C LEU A 156 -17.52 1.97 -11.80
N ASP A 157 -17.35 3.09 -11.12
CA ASP A 157 -17.57 4.42 -11.67
C ASP A 157 -16.39 4.84 -12.58
N ALA A 158 -16.47 6.03 -13.17
CA ALA A 158 -15.43 6.57 -14.04
C ALA A 158 -14.07 6.78 -13.34
N ASN A 159 -14.05 6.75 -12.01
CA ASN A 159 -12.86 6.89 -11.18
C ASN A 159 -12.33 5.54 -10.68
N GLY A 160 -12.96 4.42 -11.06
CA GLY A 160 -12.53 3.06 -10.72
C GLY A 160 -12.97 2.58 -9.34
N PHE A 161 -13.92 3.25 -8.68
CA PHE A 161 -14.48 2.82 -7.39
C PHE A 161 -15.88 2.20 -7.56
N PRO A 162 -16.34 1.33 -6.63
CA PRO A 162 -17.70 0.79 -6.68
C PRO A 162 -18.77 1.88 -6.78
N THR A 163 -19.73 1.70 -7.68
CA THR A 163 -20.84 2.66 -7.93
C THR A 163 -21.86 2.76 -6.79
N GLN A 164 -21.75 1.91 -5.77
CA GLN A 164 -22.66 1.91 -4.63
C GLN A 164 -21.91 1.64 -3.34
N GLY A 165 -22.45 2.16 -2.24
CA GLY A 165 -21.92 1.91 -0.89
C GLY A 165 -21.88 0.43 -0.51
N CYS A 166 -20.83 0.04 0.19
CA CYS A 166 -20.60 -1.33 0.64
C CYS A 166 -21.40 -1.67 1.90
N SER A 167 -21.96 -2.88 1.98
CA SER A 167 -22.68 -3.34 3.18
C SER A 167 -21.74 -3.54 4.39
N THR A 168 -20.48 -3.90 4.12
CA THR A 168 -19.44 -4.09 5.14
C THR A 168 -18.32 -3.07 5.00
N HIS A 169 -17.30 -3.36 4.18
CA HIS A 169 -16.11 -2.55 4.01
C HIS A 169 -15.82 -2.37 2.53
N LEU A 170 -15.32 -1.18 2.16
CA LEU A 170 -14.63 -1.04 0.88
C LEU A 170 -13.25 -1.70 1.04
N GLN A 171 -12.91 -2.56 0.09
CA GLN A 171 -11.68 -3.31 0.11
C GLN A 171 -10.85 -3.01 -1.13
N THR A 172 -9.53 -2.90 -0.93
CA THR A 172 -8.56 -2.92 -2.02
C THR A 172 -7.55 -4.05 -1.85
N LEU A 173 -7.12 -4.60 -2.97
CA LEU A 173 -6.02 -5.55 -3.10
C LEU A 173 -4.95 -4.96 -4.02
N LEU A 174 -3.68 -5.18 -3.69
CA LEU A 174 -2.52 -4.74 -4.47
C LEU A 174 -1.37 -5.72 -4.29
N TYR A 175 -0.76 -6.18 -5.38
CA TYR A 175 0.27 -7.21 -5.40
C TYR A 175 1.63 -6.61 -5.75
N PHE A 176 2.66 -7.03 -5.03
CA PHE A 176 4.03 -6.60 -5.26
C PHE A 176 4.78 -7.56 -6.20
N PRO A 177 5.93 -7.12 -6.74
CA PRO A 177 6.93 -7.99 -7.35
C PRO A 177 7.26 -9.20 -6.46
N SER A 178 7.66 -10.31 -7.09
CA SER A 178 8.03 -11.57 -6.39
C SER A 178 9.29 -12.24 -6.93
N CYS A 179 10.00 -11.54 -7.80
CA CYS A 179 11.35 -11.88 -8.24
C CYS A 179 12.31 -10.83 -7.70
N VAL A 180 13.51 -11.25 -7.33
CA VAL A 180 14.57 -10.37 -6.83
C VAL A 180 15.93 -10.79 -7.36
N ASN A 181 16.76 -9.82 -7.72
CA ASN A 181 18.19 -10.03 -7.86
C ASN A 181 18.82 -9.85 -6.47
N THR A 182 19.42 -10.90 -5.90
CA THR A 182 19.97 -10.87 -4.54
C THR A 182 21.24 -10.03 -4.39
N GLU A 183 21.85 -9.60 -5.50
CA GLU A 183 23.03 -8.72 -5.51
C GLU A 183 22.65 -7.25 -5.68
N THR A 184 21.73 -6.94 -6.60
CA THR A 184 21.33 -5.55 -6.92
C THR A 184 20.06 -5.08 -6.18
N LEU A 185 19.31 -6.01 -5.60
CA LEU A 185 17.99 -5.81 -4.98
C LEU A 185 16.90 -5.34 -5.95
N GLU A 186 17.16 -5.34 -7.26
CA GLU A 186 16.14 -5.09 -8.27
C GLU A 186 15.04 -6.14 -8.19
N THR A 187 13.80 -5.71 -8.33
CA THR A 187 12.62 -6.59 -8.25
C THR A 187 11.84 -6.62 -9.55
N ALA A 188 11.19 -7.74 -9.83
CA ALA A 188 10.33 -7.90 -10.99
C ALA A 188 9.10 -8.77 -10.68
N TYR A 189 8.05 -8.61 -11.50
CA TYR A 189 6.93 -9.53 -11.49
C TYR A 189 7.26 -10.83 -12.23
N LYS A 190 6.67 -11.92 -11.74
CA LYS A 190 6.74 -13.22 -12.43
C LYS A 190 5.98 -13.17 -13.75
N SER A 191 6.51 -13.85 -14.76
CA SER A 191 5.84 -14.07 -16.03
C SER A 191 6.35 -15.36 -16.68
N ARG A 192 5.44 -16.14 -17.27
CA ARG A 192 5.80 -17.30 -18.09
C ARG A 192 6.61 -16.91 -19.32
N SER A 193 6.50 -15.66 -19.79
CA SER A 193 7.27 -15.16 -20.94
C SER A 193 8.77 -15.08 -20.68
N HIS A 194 9.21 -15.10 -19.42
CA HIS A 194 10.63 -15.10 -19.08
C HIS A 194 11.35 -16.42 -19.44
N GLY A 195 10.60 -17.51 -19.65
CA GLY A 195 11.16 -18.80 -20.08
C GLY A 195 12.02 -19.54 -19.04
N THR A 196 12.12 -19.02 -17.81
CA THR A 196 12.80 -19.68 -16.68
C THR A 196 11.85 -20.60 -15.93
N MET A 197 12.37 -21.57 -15.16
CA MET A 197 11.53 -22.48 -14.38
C MET A 197 10.78 -21.78 -13.24
N ASN A 198 11.39 -20.75 -12.64
CA ASN A 198 10.81 -19.97 -11.53
C ASN A 198 9.94 -18.79 -12.01
N TRP A 199 9.82 -18.60 -13.33
CA TRP A 199 9.12 -17.49 -13.98
C TRP A 199 9.63 -16.11 -13.60
N CYS A 200 10.90 -16.03 -13.18
CA CYS A 200 11.60 -14.77 -12.97
C CYS A 200 12.52 -14.44 -14.15
N PRO A 201 12.88 -13.16 -14.37
CA PRO A 201 13.94 -12.81 -15.30
C PRO A 201 15.22 -13.62 -15.05
N ALA A 202 16.01 -13.85 -16.09
CA ALA A 202 17.28 -14.56 -15.96
C ALA A 202 18.19 -13.87 -14.92
N GLY A 203 18.77 -14.66 -14.02
CA GLY A 203 19.60 -14.15 -12.91
C GLY A 203 18.82 -13.77 -11.64
N MET A 204 17.49 -13.73 -11.67
CA MET A 204 16.66 -13.44 -10.50
C MET A 204 16.13 -14.71 -9.81
N LYS A 205 15.85 -14.58 -8.51
CA LYS A 205 15.27 -15.61 -7.65
C LYS A 205 13.84 -15.27 -7.26
N ALA A 206 13.01 -16.30 -7.07
CA ALA A 206 11.69 -16.14 -6.50
C ALA A 206 11.77 -15.87 -4.98
N MET A 207 11.00 -14.90 -4.49
CA MET A 207 10.82 -14.60 -3.07
C MET A 207 9.32 -14.63 -2.69
N PRO A 208 8.95 -14.65 -1.39
CA PRO A 208 7.55 -14.56 -0.98
C PRO A 208 6.90 -13.31 -1.59
N GLN A 209 5.73 -13.48 -2.23
CA GLN A 209 5.02 -12.36 -2.84
C GLN A 209 4.20 -11.62 -1.79
N LEU A 210 4.51 -10.34 -1.60
CA LEU A 210 3.73 -9.45 -0.76
C LEU A 210 2.45 -9.02 -1.50
N ARG A 211 1.33 -9.01 -0.77
CA ARG A 211 0.06 -8.42 -1.21
C ARG A 211 -0.57 -7.63 -0.07
N PHE A 212 -0.95 -6.39 -0.36
CA PHE A 212 -1.77 -5.60 0.54
C PHE A 212 -3.25 -6.00 0.41
N SER A 213 -3.91 -6.11 1.54
CA SER A 213 -5.37 -6.18 1.63
C SER A 213 -5.84 -5.19 2.67
N ILE A 214 -6.51 -4.14 2.20
CA ILE A 214 -6.92 -3.03 3.06
C ILE A 214 -8.42 -2.93 3.04
N ARG A 215 -9.03 -2.85 4.23
CA ARG A 215 -10.45 -2.64 4.43
C ARG A 215 -10.66 -1.29 5.07
N TYR A 216 -11.58 -0.53 4.50
CA TYR A 216 -11.98 0.79 4.95
C TYR A 216 -13.45 0.76 5.43
N ASP A 217 -13.71 1.35 6.60
CA ASP A 217 -15.04 1.41 7.18
C ASP A 217 -15.73 2.74 6.86
N LEU A 218 -16.39 2.78 5.70
CA LEU A 218 -17.10 3.97 5.24
C LEU A 218 -18.44 4.19 5.96
N ARG A 219 -19.00 3.17 6.62
CA ARG A 219 -20.33 3.27 7.26
C ARG A 219 -20.38 4.31 8.38
N LYS A 220 -19.24 4.60 9.00
CA LYS A 220 -19.13 5.63 10.05
C LYS A 220 -19.10 7.06 9.50
N VAL A 221 -18.56 7.23 8.30
CA VAL A 221 -18.31 8.55 7.69
C VAL A 221 -19.29 8.88 6.56
N LEU A 222 -19.91 7.86 5.98
CA LEU A 222 -20.94 7.90 4.94
C LEU A 222 -22.06 6.88 5.27
N PRO A 223 -22.81 7.09 6.37
CA PRO A 223 -23.78 6.11 6.87
C PRO A 223 -24.93 5.81 5.91
N ASN A 224 -25.24 6.75 5.01
CA ASN A 224 -26.28 6.57 3.99
C ASN A 224 -25.76 5.88 2.72
N GLY A 225 -24.48 5.51 2.69
CA GLY A 225 -23.80 5.01 1.50
C GLY A 225 -23.79 6.05 0.37
N TRP A 226 -23.70 5.55 -0.87
CA TRP A 226 -23.80 6.34 -2.08
C TRP A 226 -24.38 5.50 -3.22
N SER A 227 -24.78 6.17 -4.29
CA SER A 227 -25.12 5.58 -5.58
C SER A 227 -24.59 6.49 -6.70
N GLY A 228 -24.01 5.91 -7.74
CA GLY A 228 -23.32 6.64 -8.81
C GLY A 228 -21.85 6.85 -8.49
N THR A 229 -21.35 8.07 -8.67
CA THR A 229 -19.94 8.41 -8.39
C THR A 229 -19.63 8.24 -6.91
N ALA A 230 -18.56 7.50 -6.59
CA ALA A 230 -18.15 7.30 -5.22
C ALA A 230 -17.63 8.62 -4.63
N PRO A 231 -18.08 9.02 -3.42
CA PRO A 231 -17.62 10.24 -2.74
C PRO A 231 -16.26 10.03 -2.05
N VAL A 232 -15.35 9.33 -2.72
CA VAL A 232 -14.02 8.99 -2.24
C VAL A 232 -12.97 9.21 -3.31
N LYS A 233 -11.72 9.40 -2.89
CA LYS A 233 -10.56 9.43 -3.77
C LYS A 233 -9.31 9.04 -3.00
N LEU A 234 -8.22 8.74 -3.70
CA LEU A 234 -6.90 8.63 -3.09
C LEU A 234 -6.25 10.02 -3.00
N ALA A 235 -5.33 10.20 -2.05
CA ALA A 235 -4.50 11.39 -1.99
C ALA A 235 -3.71 11.62 -3.30
N SER A 236 -3.39 10.53 -4.01
CA SER A 236 -2.74 10.52 -5.33
C SER A 236 -3.68 10.76 -6.52
N GLY A 237 -5.01 10.70 -6.35
CA GLY A 237 -5.96 10.84 -7.45
C GLY A 237 -7.15 9.88 -7.35
N ASN A 238 -7.54 9.29 -8.47
CA ASN A 238 -8.63 8.30 -8.53
C ASN A 238 -8.12 6.87 -8.23
N ALA A 239 -8.98 5.85 -8.32
CA ALA A 239 -8.60 4.48 -7.98
C ALA A 239 -7.47 3.92 -8.86
N PHE A 240 -7.32 4.42 -10.10
CA PHE A 240 -6.25 3.96 -11.00
C PHE A 240 -4.86 4.37 -10.51
N SER A 241 -4.76 5.48 -9.76
CA SER A 241 -3.51 5.95 -9.12
C SER A 241 -3.07 5.11 -7.92
N SER A 242 -3.80 4.04 -7.59
CA SER A 242 -3.46 3.16 -6.47
C SER A 242 -2.05 2.63 -6.59
N HIS A 243 -1.32 2.74 -5.51
CA HIS A 243 -0.02 2.12 -5.33
C HIS A 243 0.18 1.73 -3.87
N GLY A 244 1.17 0.90 -3.65
CA GLY A 244 1.67 0.61 -2.32
C GLY A 244 3.17 0.51 -2.35
N ASP A 245 3.74 0.79 -1.21
CA ASP A 245 5.18 0.89 -1.03
C ASP A 245 5.60 0.09 0.19
N PHE A 246 6.81 -0.44 0.11
CA PHE A 246 7.34 -1.37 1.09
C PHE A 246 8.85 -1.18 1.22
N ILE A 247 9.32 -1.11 2.46
CA ILE A 247 10.72 -1.34 2.80
C ILE A 247 10.76 -2.53 3.75
N ASN A 248 11.56 -3.54 3.41
CA ASN A 248 11.70 -4.72 4.24
C ASN A 248 12.30 -4.35 5.60
N GLY A 249 11.70 -4.83 6.68
CA GLY A 249 12.23 -4.74 8.03
C GLY A 249 12.06 -6.03 8.82
N TRP A 250 11.67 -7.12 8.16
CA TRP A 250 11.65 -8.44 8.80
C TRP A 250 13.02 -8.77 9.40
N THR A 251 13.03 -9.35 10.59
CA THR A 251 14.27 -9.93 11.12
C THR A 251 14.74 -11.05 10.17
N THR A 252 16.04 -11.17 9.96
CA THR A 252 16.61 -12.10 8.97
C THR A 252 16.11 -13.54 9.18
N ASP A 253 16.08 -14.00 10.43
CA ASP A 253 15.64 -15.35 10.82
C ASP A 253 14.14 -15.56 10.57
N ALA A 254 13.31 -14.54 10.80
CA ALA A 254 11.88 -14.62 10.49
C ALA A 254 11.63 -14.60 8.97
N ALA A 255 12.39 -13.80 8.21
CA ALA A 255 12.33 -13.78 6.75
C ALA A 255 12.73 -15.14 6.15
N GLU A 256 13.75 -15.80 6.72
CA GLU A 256 14.15 -17.17 6.36
C GLU A 256 13.05 -18.18 6.70
N ASN A 257 12.47 -18.11 7.90
CA ASN A 257 11.34 -18.96 8.31
C ASN A 257 10.12 -18.77 7.40
N MET A 258 9.88 -17.56 6.90
CA MET A 258 8.80 -17.26 5.97
C MET A 258 8.92 -18.04 4.66
N VAL A 259 10.13 -18.33 4.18
CA VAL A 259 10.34 -19.15 2.96
C VAL A 259 9.69 -20.52 3.12
N ALA A 260 9.80 -21.14 4.30
CA ALA A 260 9.19 -22.44 4.56
C ALA A 260 7.66 -22.40 4.46
N THR A 261 7.03 -21.29 4.87
CA THR A 261 5.57 -21.10 4.76
C THR A 261 5.09 -21.01 3.29
N THR A 262 6.02 -20.90 2.35
CA THR A 262 5.73 -20.87 0.91
C THR A 262 5.90 -22.25 0.24
N ARG A 263 5.87 -23.37 0.96
CA ARG A 263 6.03 -24.71 0.35
C ARG A 263 4.73 -25.37 -0.08
N ASP A 264 3.68 -25.25 0.72
CA ASP A 264 2.32 -25.71 0.40
C ASP A 264 1.47 -24.48 0.09
N LYS A 265 0.53 -24.55 -0.86
CA LYS A 265 -0.44 -23.49 -1.24
C LYS A 265 -1.76 -23.56 -0.49
N ARG A 266 -1.95 -24.43 0.52
CA ARG A 266 -3.23 -24.58 1.26
C ARG A 266 -3.14 -24.61 2.79
N LYS A 267 -1.95 -24.50 3.36
CA LYS A 267 -1.67 -24.51 4.79
C LYS A 267 -1.21 -23.15 5.31
N PHE A 268 -1.97 -22.55 6.23
CA PHE A 268 -1.49 -21.39 6.99
C PHE A 268 -0.34 -21.79 7.91
N GLU A 269 0.71 -20.97 7.96
CA GLU A 269 1.82 -21.12 8.91
C GLU A 269 2.21 -19.75 9.46
N GLY A 270 2.30 -19.67 10.79
CA GLY A 270 2.79 -18.47 11.47
C GLY A 270 4.31 -18.36 11.35
N VAL A 271 4.81 -17.14 11.14
CA VAL A 271 6.25 -16.86 11.08
C VAL A 271 6.75 -16.48 12.45
N ASN A 272 7.61 -17.32 13.04
CA ASN A 272 8.30 -17.03 14.29
C ASN A 272 9.70 -16.48 14.02
N GLY A 273 10.29 -15.83 15.02
CA GLY A 273 11.67 -15.38 14.98
C GLY A 273 12.18 -14.99 16.36
N LYS A 274 13.36 -14.38 16.40
CA LYS A 274 14.11 -14.02 17.60
C LYS A 274 13.36 -13.05 18.53
N LEU A 275 12.43 -12.25 17.99
CA LEU A 275 11.64 -11.29 18.76
C LEU A 275 10.32 -11.89 19.28
N GLY A 276 10.03 -13.15 18.95
CA GLY A 276 8.90 -13.88 19.51
C GLY A 276 8.15 -14.73 18.49
N ALA A 277 7.10 -15.38 18.99
CA ALA A 277 6.19 -16.16 18.14
C ALA A 277 5.26 -15.25 17.31
N TYR A 278 4.69 -15.81 16.25
CA TYR A 278 3.60 -15.18 15.51
C TYR A 278 2.48 -14.75 16.47
N LYS A 279 2.00 -13.51 16.33
CA LYS A 279 0.97 -12.89 17.19
C LYS A 279 1.35 -12.68 18.65
N ALA A 280 2.62 -12.78 19.02
CA ALA A 280 3.06 -12.37 20.36
C ALA A 280 2.83 -10.86 20.63
N GLY A 281 2.62 -10.06 19.58
CA GLY A 281 2.41 -8.62 19.68
C GLY A 281 3.70 -7.86 19.95
N THR A 282 3.60 -6.53 19.95
CA THR A 282 4.67 -5.61 20.35
C THR A 282 4.44 -5.11 21.78
N THR A 283 5.50 -4.79 22.50
CA THR A 283 5.44 -4.17 23.84
C THR A 283 5.47 -2.65 23.79
N CYS A 284 5.75 -2.06 22.62
CA CYS A 284 5.83 -0.61 22.46
C CYS A 284 4.73 -0.06 21.55
N LYS A 285 4.54 1.26 21.62
CA LYS A 285 3.51 1.99 20.88
C LYS A 285 4.17 2.82 19.77
N SER A 286 3.93 2.42 18.53
CA SER A 286 4.40 3.16 17.35
C SER A 286 3.93 4.61 17.33
N ALA A 287 4.83 5.52 16.97
CA ALA A 287 4.54 6.95 16.78
C ALA A 287 5.41 7.56 15.68
N ASP A 288 5.00 8.70 15.12
CA ASP A 288 5.81 9.42 14.14
C ASP A 288 7.20 9.76 14.70
N ALA A 289 8.26 9.21 14.10
CA ALA A 289 9.64 9.43 14.52
C ALA A 289 10.18 10.83 14.20
N ASP A 290 9.51 11.60 13.33
CA ASP A 290 9.91 12.95 12.94
C ASP A 290 8.71 13.93 12.90
N PRO A 291 8.00 14.14 14.03
CA PRO A 291 6.75 14.90 14.04
C PRO A 291 6.92 16.38 13.68
N SER A 292 8.15 16.89 13.63
CA SER A 292 8.46 18.29 13.30
C SER A 292 8.52 18.59 11.79
N HIS A 293 8.61 17.58 10.92
CA HIS A 293 8.68 17.78 9.47
C HIS A 293 7.52 17.11 8.74
N GLY A 294 7.19 17.61 7.55
CA GLY A 294 6.02 17.16 6.80
C GLY A 294 4.70 17.61 7.45
N VAL A 295 3.60 17.15 6.87
CA VAL A 295 2.24 17.42 7.34
C VAL A 295 1.40 16.16 7.29
N SER A 296 0.47 16.06 8.24
CA SER A 296 -0.47 14.94 8.38
C SER A 296 -1.89 15.29 7.91
N ASP A 297 -2.12 16.52 7.46
CA ASP A 297 -3.39 16.97 6.91
C ASP A 297 -3.37 16.97 5.37
N TYR A 298 -4.45 16.51 4.75
CA TYR A 298 -4.54 16.42 3.29
C TYR A 298 -4.49 17.78 2.60
N ALA A 299 -5.23 18.78 3.09
CA ALA A 299 -5.26 20.10 2.47
C ALA A 299 -3.89 20.79 2.59
N GLN A 300 -3.22 20.64 3.73
CA GLN A 300 -1.85 21.10 3.92
C GLN A 300 -0.86 20.36 3.01
N SER A 301 -1.01 19.04 2.82
CA SER A 301 -0.18 18.26 1.90
C SER A 301 -0.32 18.77 0.45
N VAL A 302 -1.55 19.01 -0.01
CA VAL A 302 -1.81 19.61 -1.33
C VAL A 302 -1.21 21.01 -1.45
N ALA A 303 -1.35 21.84 -0.41
CA ALA A 303 -0.78 23.18 -0.38
C ALA A 303 0.76 23.18 -0.39
N ALA A 304 1.39 22.20 0.26
CA ALA A 304 2.84 22.02 0.22
C ALA A 304 3.32 21.71 -1.20
N MET A 305 2.61 20.82 -1.92
CA MET A 305 2.94 20.46 -3.30
C MET A 305 2.72 21.60 -4.31
N SER A 306 1.73 22.46 -4.09
CA SER A 306 1.40 23.54 -5.03
C SER A 306 2.31 24.77 -4.91
N LYS A 307 2.98 24.99 -3.76
CA LYS A 307 3.87 26.15 -3.54
C LYS A 307 5.01 26.28 -4.55
N ARG A 308 5.36 25.20 -5.28
CA ARG A 308 6.40 25.22 -6.32
C ARG A 308 5.89 25.41 -7.74
N SER A 309 4.59 25.24 -8.02
CA SER A 309 4.06 25.58 -9.35
C SER A 309 4.06 27.10 -9.60
N LEU A 310 4.19 27.90 -8.54
CA LEU A 310 4.22 29.37 -8.60
C LEU A 310 5.63 29.98 -8.68
N SER A 311 6.71 29.18 -8.63
CA SER A 311 8.08 29.72 -8.62
C SER A 311 8.82 29.62 -9.97
N ALA A 312 8.11 29.40 -11.09
CA ALA A 312 8.74 29.27 -12.41
C ALA A 312 8.45 30.41 -13.39
N TRP A 313 7.56 31.37 -13.10
CA TRP A 313 7.25 32.48 -14.01
C TRP A 313 7.04 33.79 -13.25
N GLY A 314 8.01 34.70 -13.37
CA GLY A 314 7.98 36.05 -12.81
C GLY A 314 9.40 36.59 -12.73
N TRP A 315 10.03 36.91 -13.86
CA TRP A 315 10.19 38.31 -14.29
C TRP A 315 10.54 39.22 -13.11
N GLU A 316 11.83 39.52 -12.95
CA GLU A 316 12.30 40.67 -12.18
C GLU A 316 11.62 41.93 -12.75
N THR A 317 10.53 42.37 -12.15
CA THR A 317 10.04 43.73 -12.36
C THR A 317 10.74 44.63 -11.35
N ARG A 318 11.97 45.03 -11.69
CA ARG A 318 12.62 46.17 -11.05
C ARG A 318 11.81 47.43 -11.39
N SER A 319 10.92 47.80 -10.50
CA SER A 319 10.30 49.12 -10.52
C SER A 319 11.14 50.08 -9.67
N ARG A 320 11.87 50.99 -10.33
CA ARG A 320 11.92 52.46 -10.07
C ARG A 320 13.20 53.10 -10.64
N LEU A 321 13.02 54.38 -11.03
CA LEU A 321 13.96 55.38 -11.61
C LEU A 321 13.93 55.39 -13.16
N ALA A 322 13.62 56.47 -13.87
CA ALA A 322 13.37 57.85 -13.49
C ALA A 322 12.58 58.61 -14.59
N ARG A 323 12.13 59.79 -14.20
CA ARG A 323 11.38 60.83 -14.90
C ARG A 323 11.98 61.33 -16.23
N LEU A 324 11.06 61.80 -17.09
CA LEU A 324 11.10 63.03 -17.92
C LEU A 324 12.18 63.19 -19.01
N ALA A 325 11.75 63.16 -20.27
CA ALA A 325 11.99 64.17 -21.33
C ALA A 325 11.13 63.75 -22.56
N HIS A 326 10.00 64.38 -22.88
CA HIS A 326 9.85 65.56 -23.74
C HIS A 326 10.65 65.52 -25.06
N GLY A 327 9.92 65.40 -26.18
CA GLY A 327 10.11 66.25 -27.37
C GLY A 327 10.79 65.64 -28.60
N ALA A 328 10.11 65.87 -29.75
CA ALA A 328 10.45 65.60 -31.15
C ALA A 328 10.22 64.19 -31.69
#